data_AF-A0A7V6DC27-F1
#
_entry.id   AF-A0A7V6DC27-F1
#
_cell.length_a   1.000
_cell.length_b   1.000
_cell.length_c   1.000
_cell.angle_alpha   90.00
_cell.angle_beta   90.00
_cell.angle_gamma   90.00
#
_symmetry.space_group_name_H-M   'P 1'
#
loop_
_entity.id
_entity.type
_entity.pdbx_description
1 polymer ?
#
loop_
_entity_poly.entity_id
_entity_poly.type
_entity_poly.pdbx_seq_one_letter_code
_entity_poly.pdbx_strand_id
1 'polypeptide(L)'
;PEERFALLRPILDYFRRRMAIDARILDEDRQRQLRARCEQYLNEFWGVDPAVNEIRPASRFVRLGRSAREVEGFKLTRRSAVGQFLQRSLSLSGEEYEQFVDRLLELLVSQGFLREETVADHRLYRLDAARLVWRLGDGTPPPPDPILTRRSAFSEPRTPRRANPFFQQLYAESTEWLSELEAREHTAQVVAAGERERREKRFRWEELSEKERAEVGRRLSYLVCSPTMELGVDIADLDLVHLRNVPPTPANYAQRSGRAGRQGQPGMVFTYCGSRNNHDQYFFRHREQMVAGSVRPPRFDLANEALLRAHIHAVWLAEVRLPMHDSIESVVDTTQYPDLPLQENAAQQIRLDGARREQVVGRVLRMLQADRGLLQSVPWFSERWVRLVVEQAPEEFDRAFDRWRELYRSATAQRDEAYEALKRARSREQQEEAESRQREATRQLNLLLQIGVAREESDFYPYRYLASEGFLPGYNFPALPVRAWVPRGEEGEFISRPRFLAVREFAPHNVLYHEGAKWEVVGFQSPPGGLEQRVIRRRVCFTCGAFTLVENDLCPVCSTRFDGENSLVTSLLEMPNVRARRRERITASEEERMRRGYHLET
;
A
#
# COMPACT_ATOMS: atom_id res chain seq x y z
N PRO A 1 -47.22 -21.22 -27.86
CA PRO A 1 -46.57 -19.88 -27.75
C PRO A 1 -45.89 -19.67 -26.39
N GLU A 2 -46.60 -19.99 -25.31
CA GLU A 2 -46.13 -19.85 -23.93
C GLU A 2 -44.89 -20.72 -23.64
N GLU A 3 -44.85 -21.97 -24.10
CA GLU A 3 -43.69 -22.85 -23.93
C GLU A 3 -42.42 -22.29 -24.62
N ARG A 4 -42.57 -21.74 -25.83
CA ARG A 4 -41.46 -21.08 -26.55
C ARG A 4 -40.97 -19.86 -25.78
N PHE A 5 -41.88 -19.07 -25.21
CA PHE A 5 -41.52 -17.92 -24.40
C PHE A 5 -40.81 -18.33 -23.09
N ALA A 6 -41.31 -19.36 -22.42
CA ALA A 6 -40.71 -19.91 -21.20
C ALA A 6 -39.29 -20.48 -21.44
N LEU A 7 -39.02 -20.97 -22.65
CA LEU A 7 -37.70 -21.45 -23.05
C LEU A 7 -36.75 -20.32 -23.47
N LEU A 8 -37.20 -19.41 -24.33
CA LEU A 8 -36.34 -18.40 -24.96
C LEU A 8 -35.99 -17.23 -24.04
N ARG A 9 -36.94 -16.78 -23.21
CA ARG A 9 -36.73 -15.63 -22.32
C ARG A 9 -35.54 -15.85 -21.37
N PRO A 10 -35.41 -16.98 -20.65
CA PRO A 10 -34.25 -17.23 -19.81
C PRO A 10 -32.93 -17.19 -20.58
N ILE A 11 -32.89 -17.72 -21.80
CA ILE A 11 -31.68 -17.75 -22.63
C ILE A 11 -31.25 -16.32 -22.98
N LEU A 12 -32.16 -15.49 -23.50
CA LEU A 12 -31.86 -14.11 -23.85
C LEU A 12 -31.54 -13.26 -22.60
N ASP A 13 -32.24 -13.48 -21.47
CA ASP A 13 -31.91 -12.86 -20.19
C ASP A 13 -30.51 -13.26 -19.70
N TYR A 14 -30.08 -14.50 -19.95
CA TYR A 14 -28.74 -14.96 -19.59
C TYR A 14 -27.66 -14.30 -20.45
N PHE A 15 -27.91 -14.06 -21.75
CA PHE A 15 -27.05 -13.23 -22.59
C PHE A 15 -26.89 -11.83 -22.00
N ARG A 16 -28.02 -11.18 -21.65
CA ARG A 16 -28.04 -9.86 -21.02
C ARG A 16 -27.28 -9.83 -19.68
N ARG A 17 -27.52 -10.80 -18.78
CA ARG A 17 -26.84 -10.90 -17.47
C ARG A 17 -25.33 -11.11 -17.59
N ARG A 18 -24.88 -11.76 -18.66
CA ARG A 18 -23.45 -11.93 -18.98
C ARG A 18 -22.86 -10.74 -19.75
N MET A 19 -23.61 -9.64 -19.93
CA MET A 19 -23.20 -8.49 -20.75
C MET A 19 -22.82 -8.85 -22.19
N ALA A 20 -23.40 -9.94 -22.73
CA ALA A 20 -23.23 -10.31 -24.13
C ALA A 20 -24.24 -9.56 -24.99
N ILE A 21 -24.07 -8.24 -25.05
CA ILE A 21 -25.00 -7.30 -25.69
C ILE A 21 -24.25 -6.56 -26.80
N ASP A 22 -24.84 -6.52 -27.99
CA ASP A 22 -24.36 -5.74 -29.12
C ASP A 22 -24.82 -4.29 -28.95
N ALA A 23 -23.93 -3.47 -28.39
CA ALA A 23 -24.18 -2.06 -28.15
C ALA A 23 -22.91 -1.25 -28.41
N ARG A 24 -23.05 -0.09 -29.08
CA ARG A 24 -21.92 0.79 -29.42
C ARG A 24 -21.06 1.20 -28.22
N ILE A 25 -21.63 1.32 -27.03
CA ILE A 25 -20.90 1.70 -25.80
C ILE A 25 -20.06 0.56 -25.21
N LEU A 26 -20.35 -0.68 -25.59
CA LEU A 26 -19.62 -1.88 -25.18
C LEU A 26 -18.56 -2.31 -26.19
N ASP A 27 -18.39 -1.53 -27.27
CA ASP A 27 -17.38 -1.74 -28.29
C ASP A 27 -16.01 -1.19 -27.87
N GLU A 28 -14.94 -1.92 -28.16
CA GLU A 28 -13.59 -1.58 -27.71
C GLU A 28 -13.07 -0.26 -28.30
N ASP A 29 -13.36 0.05 -29.56
CA ASP A 29 -12.94 1.31 -30.19
C ASP A 29 -13.67 2.49 -29.56
N ARG A 30 -14.97 2.33 -29.31
CA ARG A 30 -15.76 3.38 -28.65
C ARG A 30 -15.36 3.59 -27.19
N GLN A 31 -15.02 2.52 -26.49
CA GLN A 31 -14.50 2.59 -25.12
C GLN A 31 -13.14 3.28 -25.05
N ARG A 32 -12.28 3.13 -26.06
CA ARG A 32 -11.02 3.90 -26.17
C ARG A 32 -11.30 5.40 -26.28
N GLN A 33 -12.27 5.81 -27.11
CA GLN A 33 -12.70 7.21 -27.21
C GLN A 33 -13.29 7.73 -25.90
N LEU A 34 -14.05 6.90 -25.18
CA LEU A 34 -14.59 7.25 -23.87
C LEU A 34 -13.47 7.48 -22.86
N ARG A 35 -12.44 6.63 -22.82
CA ARG A 35 -11.27 6.83 -21.95
C ARG A 35 -10.54 8.13 -22.24
N ALA A 36 -10.23 8.40 -23.50
CA ALA A 36 -9.54 9.64 -23.87
C ALA A 36 -10.34 10.88 -23.41
N ARG A 37 -11.67 10.84 -23.50
CA ARG A 37 -12.53 11.89 -22.93
C ARG A 37 -12.47 11.92 -21.40
N CYS A 38 -12.54 10.78 -20.74
CA CYS A 38 -12.41 10.71 -19.28
C CYS A 38 -11.08 11.29 -18.81
N GLU A 39 -9.97 10.96 -19.45
CA GLU A 39 -8.64 11.49 -19.14
C GLU A 39 -8.55 13.01 -19.36
N GLN A 40 -9.24 13.54 -20.38
CA GLN A 40 -9.26 14.97 -20.65
C GLN A 40 -10.09 15.77 -19.63
N TYR A 41 -11.24 15.24 -19.20
CA TYR A 41 -12.21 15.99 -18.40
C TYR A 41 -12.23 15.63 -16.92
N LEU A 42 -11.73 14.45 -16.55
CA LEU A 42 -11.74 13.95 -15.17
C LEU A 42 -10.30 13.88 -14.64
N ASN A 43 -10.14 14.20 -13.37
CA ASN A 43 -8.85 14.07 -12.69
C ASN A 43 -8.54 12.62 -12.33
N GLU A 44 -7.33 12.35 -11.81
CA GLU A 44 -6.91 11.00 -11.39
C GLU A 44 -7.89 10.34 -10.38
N PHE A 45 -8.62 11.11 -9.58
CA PHE A 45 -9.52 10.56 -8.58
C PHE A 45 -10.85 10.09 -9.19
N TRP A 46 -11.43 10.85 -10.12
CA TRP A 46 -12.75 10.58 -10.72
C TRP A 46 -12.69 9.92 -12.11
N GLY A 47 -11.53 9.98 -12.79
CA GLY A 47 -11.31 9.41 -14.12
C GLY A 47 -11.19 7.89 -14.11
N VAL A 48 -11.09 7.27 -15.28
CA VAL A 48 -10.81 5.83 -15.40
C VAL A 48 -9.36 5.57 -15.01
N ASP A 49 -9.06 4.50 -14.27
CA ASP A 49 -7.66 4.16 -13.94
C ASP A 49 -6.87 3.83 -15.21
N PRO A 50 -5.78 4.55 -15.55
CA PRO A 50 -4.99 4.26 -16.74
C PRO A 50 -4.19 2.95 -16.65
N ALA A 51 -3.89 2.48 -15.43
CA ALA A 51 -3.13 1.25 -15.22
C ALA A 51 -3.98 -0.02 -15.32
N VAL A 52 -5.31 0.12 -15.31
CA VAL A 52 -6.24 -1.02 -15.32
C VAL A 52 -7.31 -0.85 -16.37
N ASN A 53 -7.64 -1.96 -17.03
CA ASN A 53 -8.78 -1.99 -17.91
C ASN A 53 -10.12 -2.07 -17.12
N GLU A 54 -10.60 -0.95 -16.57
CA GLU A 54 -11.86 -0.93 -15.79
C GLU A 54 -13.11 -1.13 -16.66
N ILE A 55 -13.11 -0.58 -17.88
CA ILE A 55 -14.25 -0.68 -18.79
C ILE A 55 -14.23 -2.03 -19.51
N ARG A 56 -15.26 -2.83 -19.28
CA ARG A 56 -15.38 -4.17 -19.87
C ARG A 56 -16.07 -4.09 -21.23
N PRO A 57 -15.50 -4.69 -22.29
CA PRO A 57 -16.20 -4.81 -23.57
C PRO A 57 -17.35 -5.81 -23.47
N ALA A 58 -18.21 -5.83 -24.49
CA ALA A 58 -19.28 -6.81 -24.59
C ALA A 58 -18.71 -8.23 -24.53
N SER A 59 -19.24 -9.05 -23.61
CA SER A 59 -18.94 -10.48 -23.62
C SER A 59 -19.53 -11.14 -24.87
N ARG A 60 -19.06 -12.35 -25.21
CA ARG A 60 -19.52 -13.08 -26.39
C ARG A 60 -19.89 -14.49 -25.99
N PHE A 61 -20.96 -15.02 -26.58
CA PHE A 61 -21.25 -16.46 -26.52
C PHE A 61 -20.66 -17.14 -27.74
N VAL A 62 -19.96 -18.25 -27.54
CA VAL A 62 -19.15 -18.87 -28.60
C VAL A 62 -19.67 -20.26 -28.91
N ARG A 63 -20.02 -20.48 -30.18
CA ARG A 63 -20.22 -21.80 -30.76
C ARG A 63 -18.92 -22.19 -31.47
N LEU A 64 -18.26 -23.24 -30.98
CA LEU A 64 -16.93 -23.61 -31.44
C LEU A 64 -16.97 -24.27 -32.83
N GLY A 65 -16.15 -23.80 -33.77
CA GLY A 65 -15.81 -24.49 -35.02
C GLY A 65 -14.64 -25.46 -34.85
N ARG A 66 -13.96 -25.79 -35.96
CA ARG A 66 -12.86 -26.79 -36.01
C ARG A 66 -11.46 -26.20 -35.82
N SER A 67 -11.35 -24.89 -35.85
CA SER A 67 -10.08 -24.19 -35.66
C SER A 67 -9.47 -24.43 -34.28
N ALA A 68 -8.14 -24.47 -34.23
CA ALA A 68 -7.38 -24.57 -32.98
C ALA A 68 -7.17 -23.20 -32.29
N ARG A 69 -7.58 -22.10 -32.93
CA ARG A 69 -7.43 -20.75 -32.37
C ARG A 69 -8.37 -20.58 -31.17
N GLU A 70 -7.83 -20.23 -30.01
CA GLU A 70 -8.67 -19.92 -28.87
C GLU A 70 -9.41 -18.59 -29.05
N VAL A 71 -10.66 -18.56 -28.61
CA VAL A 71 -11.54 -17.39 -28.65
C VAL A 71 -12.15 -17.18 -27.27
N GLU A 72 -12.07 -15.96 -26.76
CA GLU A 72 -12.65 -15.60 -25.47
C GLU A 72 -14.19 -15.53 -25.54
N GLY A 73 -14.85 -16.10 -24.53
CA GLY A 73 -16.30 -16.00 -24.37
C GLY A 73 -16.95 -17.21 -23.70
N PHE A 74 -18.25 -17.12 -23.48
CA PHE A 74 -19.06 -18.17 -22.87
C PHE A 74 -19.41 -19.23 -23.90
N LYS A 75 -18.78 -20.40 -23.81
CA LYS A 75 -18.99 -21.50 -24.75
C LYS A 75 -20.44 -22.04 -24.69
N LEU A 76 -21.08 -22.25 -25.83
CA LEU A 76 -22.42 -22.83 -25.98
C LEU A 76 -22.38 -24.35 -26.20
N THR A 77 -21.64 -25.06 -25.37
CA THR A 77 -21.57 -26.54 -25.42
C THR A 77 -22.70 -27.19 -24.62
N ARG A 78 -22.94 -28.49 -24.82
CA ARG A 78 -23.83 -29.29 -23.97
C ARG A 78 -23.54 -29.17 -22.46
N ARG A 79 -22.28 -28.95 -22.09
CA ARG A 79 -21.85 -28.81 -20.68
C ARG A 79 -22.04 -27.38 -20.14
N SER A 80 -22.29 -26.39 -20.99
CA SER A 80 -22.53 -25.01 -20.59
C SER A 80 -23.85 -24.88 -19.82
N ALA A 81 -24.03 -23.77 -19.08
CA ALA A 81 -25.27 -23.54 -18.34
C ALA A 81 -26.51 -23.51 -19.27
N VAL A 82 -26.39 -22.87 -20.43
CA VAL A 82 -27.43 -22.84 -21.47
C VAL A 82 -27.67 -24.25 -22.03
N GLY A 83 -26.60 -25.00 -22.29
CA GLY A 83 -26.69 -26.38 -22.79
C GLY A 83 -27.44 -27.31 -21.83
N GLN A 84 -27.03 -27.33 -20.57
CA GLN A 84 -27.69 -28.11 -19.52
C GLN A 84 -29.14 -27.67 -19.30
N PHE A 85 -29.46 -26.38 -19.46
CA PHE A 85 -30.83 -25.89 -19.39
C PHE A 85 -31.69 -26.40 -20.54
N LEU A 86 -31.19 -26.33 -21.79
CA LEU A 86 -31.89 -26.82 -22.97
C LEU A 86 -32.11 -28.34 -22.92
N GLN A 87 -31.08 -29.10 -22.57
CA GLN A 87 -31.19 -30.56 -22.44
C GLN A 87 -32.20 -30.97 -21.37
N ARG A 88 -32.28 -30.26 -20.24
CA ARG A 88 -33.27 -30.53 -19.18
C ARG A 88 -34.69 -30.09 -19.53
N SER A 89 -34.82 -29.01 -20.30
CA SER A 89 -36.14 -28.44 -20.62
C SER A 89 -36.82 -29.14 -21.78
N LEU A 90 -36.03 -29.69 -22.71
CA LEU A 90 -36.50 -30.34 -23.93
C LEU A 90 -36.16 -31.83 -24.00
N SER A 91 -35.54 -32.39 -22.95
CA SER A 91 -35.13 -33.80 -22.87
C SER A 91 -34.22 -34.25 -24.02
N LEU A 92 -33.34 -33.36 -24.49
CA LEU A 92 -32.47 -33.60 -25.66
C LEU A 92 -31.28 -34.52 -25.33
N SER A 93 -31.02 -35.49 -26.20
CA SER A 93 -29.76 -36.23 -26.22
C SER A 93 -28.59 -35.34 -26.69
N GLY A 94 -27.37 -35.91 -26.69
CA GLY A 94 -26.15 -35.18 -27.05
C GLY A 94 -26.14 -34.67 -28.50
N GLU A 95 -26.52 -35.51 -29.47
CA GLU A 95 -26.53 -35.14 -30.89
C GLU A 95 -27.72 -34.22 -31.23
N GLU A 96 -28.88 -34.47 -30.63
CA GLU A 96 -30.07 -33.64 -30.80
C GLU A 96 -29.83 -32.21 -30.28
N TYR A 97 -29.08 -32.06 -29.18
CA TYR A 97 -28.68 -30.74 -28.69
C TYR A 97 -27.86 -29.96 -29.71
N GLU A 98 -26.86 -30.59 -30.34
CA GLU A 98 -25.97 -29.91 -31.30
C GLU A 98 -26.76 -29.40 -32.52
N GLN A 99 -27.67 -30.22 -33.06
CA GLN A 99 -28.54 -29.81 -34.16
C GLN A 99 -29.55 -28.73 -33.72
N PHE A 100 -30.11 -28.87 -32.52
CA PHE A 100 -31.11 -27.94 -32.00
C PHE A 100 -30.51 -26.56 -31.72
N VAL A 101 -29.35 -26.49 -31.06
CA VAL A 101 -28.73 -25.21 -30.69
C VAL A 101 -28.30 -24.44 -31.93
N ASP A 102 -27.79 -25.12 -32.96
CA ASP A 102 -27.39 -24.47 -34.21
C ASP A 102 -28.60 -23.86 -34.93
N ARG A 103 -29.69 -24.62 -35.09
CA ARG A 103 -30.94 -24.10 -35.66
C ARG A 103 -31.58 -23.00 -34.82
N LEU A 104 -31.49 -23.10 -33.49
CA LEU A 104 -32.01 -22.08 -32.58
C LEU A 104 -31.25 -20.76 -32.75
N LEU A 105 -29.93 -20.81 -32.81
CA LEU A 105 -29.09 -19.63 -32.99
C LEU A 105 -29.35 -18.99 -34.36
N GLU A 106 -29.40 -19.78 -35.43
CA GLU A 106 -29.78 -19.32 -36.78
C GLU A 106 -31.15 -18.63 -36.78
N LEU A 107 -32.14 -19.22 -36.11
CA LEU A 107 -33.46 -18.61 -35.97
C LEU A 107 -33.38 -17.27 -35.22
N LEU A 108 -32.69 -17.22 -34.08
CA LEU A 108 -32.57 -15.98 -33.29
C LEU A 108 -31.81 -14.87 -34.03
N VAL A 109 -30.83 -15.23 -34.87
CA VAL A 109 -30.14 -14.29 -35.76
C VAL A 109 -31.08 -13.81 -36.87
N SER A 110 -31.81 -14.71 -37.53
CA SER A 110 -32.77 -14.35 -38.60
C SER A 110 -33.88 -13.42 -38.12
N GLN A 111 -34.31 -13.56 -36.86
CA GLN A 111 -35.30 -12.70 -36.22
C GLN A 111 -34.69 -11.40 -35.65
N GLY A 112 -33.37 -11.24 -35.74
CA GLY A 112 -32.64 -10.06 -35.28
C GLY A 112 -32.60 -9.91 -33.76
N PHE A 113 -32.74 -11.00 -32.99
CA PHE A 113 -32.47 -11.01 -31.55
C PHE A 113 -30.97 -11.12 -31.28
N LEU A 114 -30.25 -11.90 -32.08
CA LEU A 114 -28.81 -12.06 -31.95
C LEU A 114 -28.08 -11.48 -33.15
N ARG A 115 -26.88 -10.96 -32.90
CA ARG A 115 -25.88 -10.61 -33.91
C ARG A 115 -24.82 -11.69 -33.90
N GLU A 116 -24.47 -12.16 -35.10
CA GLU A 116 -23.44 -13.16 -35.32
C GLU A 116 -22.18 -12.50 -35.88
N GLU A 117 -21.03 -12.93 -35.38
CA GLU A 117 -19.70 -12.58 -35.86
C GLU A 117 -18.87 -13.86 -35.95
N THR A 118 -18.08 -14.03 -37.03
CA THR A 118 -17.28 -15.25 -37.23
C THR A 118 -15.79 -14.93 -37.09
N VAL A 119 -15.11 -15.64 -36.20
CA VAL A 119 -13.66 -15.51 -35.98
C VAL A 119 -13.02 -16.88 -36.05
N ALA A 120 -12.16 -17.09 -37.07
CA ALA A 120 -11.44 -18.34 -37.29
C ALA A 120 -12.35 -19.58 -37.18
N ASP A 121 -13.47 -19.58 -37.91
CA ASP A 121 -14.50 -20.65 -37.93
C ASP A 121 -15.34 -20.81 -36.65
N HIS A 122 -15.05 -20.06 -35.58
CA HIS A 122 -15.96 -19.97 -34.42
C HIS A 122 -17.05 -18.94 -34.71
N ARG A 123 -18.30 -19.26 -34.35
CA ARG A 123 -19.45 -18.33 -34.43
C ARG A 123 -19.71 -17.71 -33.08
N LEU A 124 -19.69 -16.38 -33.01
CA LEU A 124 -19.84 -15.59 -31.80
C LEU A 124 -21.17 -14.85 -31.84
N TYR A 125 -21.88 -14.85 -30.71
CA TYR A 125 -23.22 -14.30 -30.61
C TYR A 125 -23.30 -13.23 -29.52
N ARG A 126 -23.98 -12.13 -29.84
CA ARG A 126 -24.37 -11.05 -28.92
C ARG A 126 -25.85 -10.73 -29.07
N LEU A 127 -26.50 -10.32 -27.98
CA LEU A 127 -27.89 -9.88 -27.97
C LEU A 127 -28.01 -8.47 -28.53
N ASP A 128 -28.84 -8.25 -29.54
CA ASP A 128 -29.03 -6.91 -30.11
C ASP A 128 -29.70 -5.97 -29.10
N ALA A 129 -29.01 -4.88 -28.74
CA ALA A 129 -29.53 -3.91 -27.77
C ALA A 129 -30.85 -3.26 -28.21
N ALA A 130 -31.11 -3.15 -29.51
CA ALA A 130 -32.36 -2.59 -30.05
C ALA A 130 -33.59 -3.47 -29.74
N ARG A 131 -33.39 -4.73 -29.33
CA ARG A 131 -34.46 -5.65 -28.91
C ARG A 131 -34.74 -5.63 -27.42
N LEU A 132 -33.98 -4.88 -26.64
CA LEU A 132 -34.21 -4.72 -25.21
C LEU A 132 -35.21 -3.61 -24.95
N VAL A 133 -36.30 -3.96 -24.24
CA VAL A 133 -37.26 -2.98 -23.73
C VAL A 133 -36.96 -2.75 -22.25
N TRP A 134 -36.43 -1.57 -21.93
CA TRP A 134 -36.21 -1.15 -20.56
C TRP A 134 -37.55 -0.73 -19.94
N ARG A 135 -37.86 -1.29 -18.76
CA ARG A 135 -39.07 -0.98 -18.00
C ARG A 135 -38.65 -0.50 -16.62
N LEU A 136 -39.41 0.45 -16.08
CA LEU A 136 -39.23 0.89 -14.70
C LEU A 136 -39.47 -0.30 -13.76
N GLY A 137 -38.53 -0.56 -12.87
CA GLY A 137 -38.68 -1.57 -11.82
C GLY A 137 -39.59 -1.08 -10.71
N ASP A 138 -40.29 -2.00 -10.05
CA ASP A 138 -41.15 -1.74 -8.89
C ASP A 138 -40.38 -1.88 -7.55
N GLY A 139 -39.05 -1.95 -7.60
CA GLY A 139 -38.19 -2.18 -6.43
C GLY A 139 -38.12 -3.64 -5.97
N THR A 140 -38.88 -4.55 -6.60
CA THR A 140 -38.78 -5.99 -6.30
C THR A 140 -37.64 -6.63 -7.11
N PRO A 141 -36.77 -7.44 -6.49
CA PRO A 141 -35.72 -8.12 -7.23
C PRO A 141 -36.33 -9.17 -8.17
N PRO A 142 -35.77 -9.35 -9.38
CA PRO A 142 -36.29 -10.33 -10.33
C PRO A 142 -36.17 -11.76 -9.77
N PRO A 143 -37.00 -12.70 -10.25
CA PRO A 143 -36.93 -14.08 -9.83
C PRO A 143 -35.54 -14.70 -10.10
N PRO A 144 -35.17 -15.76 -9.36
CA PRO A 144 -33.91 -16.49 -9.57
C PRO A 144 -33.73 -16.91 -11.03
N ASP A 145 -32.47 -16.95 -11.48
CA ASP A 145 -32.15 -17.33 -12.85
C ASP A 145 -32.53 -18.80 -13.12
N PRO A 146 -33.45 -19.10 -14.05
CA PRO A 146 -33.84 -20.47 -14.35
C PRO A 146 -32.70 -21.34 -14.90
N ILE A 147 -31.67 -20.72 -15.50
CA ILE A 147 -30.52 -21.43 -16.07
C ILE A 147 -29.54 -21.87 -14.98
N LEU A 148 -29.28 -21.00 -14.00
CA LEU A 148 -28.32 -21.26 -12.91
C LEU A 148 -28.95 -22.01 -11.71
N THR A 149 -30.26 -21.87 -11.51
CA THR A 149 -30.96 -22.47 -10.36
C THR A 149 -31.31 -23.94 -10.66
N ARG A 150 -30.88 -24.87 -9.79
CA ARG A 150 -31.29 -26.28 -9.88
C ARG A 150 -32.72 -26.43 -9.33
N ARG A 151 -33.54 -27.27 -9.97
CA ARG A 151 -34.98 -27.43 -9.64
C ARG A 151 -35.25 -27.80 -8.16
N SER A 152 -34.29 -28.30 -7.37
CA SER A 152 -34.50 -28.54 -5.93
C SER A 152 -34.65 -27.26 -5.09
N ALA A 153 -34.43 -26.07 -5.68
CA ALA A 153 -34.64 -24.78 -5.05
C ALA A 153 -36.03 -24.16 -5.34
N PHE A 154 -36.96 -24.92 -5.94
CA PHE A 154 -38.38 -24.56 -6.04
C PHE A 154 -39.16 -24.82 -4.73
N SER A 155 -38.50 -25.16 -3.62
CA SER A 155 -39.08 -24.84 -2.31
C SER A 155 -39.16 -23.31 -2.25
N GLU A 156 -40.38 -22.76 -2.21
CA GLU A 156 -40.60 -21.33 -2.04
C GLU A 156 -39.59 -20.76 -1.05
N PRO A 157 -38.79 -19.74 -1.43
CA PRO A 157 -37.95 -19.10 -0.44
C PRO A 157 -38.89 -18.60 0.66
N ARG A 158 -38.73 -19.14 1.88
CA ARG A 158 -39.54 -18.79 3.07
C ARG A 158 -39.63 -17.29 3.34
N THR A 159 -38.77 -16.50 2.70
CA THR A 159 -38.75 -15.04 2.75
C THR A 159 -38.59 -14.47 1.34
N PRO A 160 -39.45 -13.54 0.90
CA PRO A 160 -39.25 -12.83 -0.36
C PRO A 160 -37.91 -12.08 -0.30
N ARG A 161 -37.09 -12.23 -1.34
CA ARG A 161 -35.86 -11.45 -1.47
C ARG A 161 -36.26 -9.98 -1.52
N ARG A 162 -35.78 -9.17 -0.58
CA ARG A 162 -35.88 -7.71 -0.65
C ARG A 162 -34.57 -7.19 -1.22
N ALA A 163 -34.66 -6.29 -2.20
CA ALA A 163 -33.49 -5.54 -2.61
C ALA A 163 -33.05 -4.64 -1.46
N ASN A 164 -31.74 -4.41 -1.35
CA ASN A 164 -31.18 -3.64 -0.25
C ASN A 164 -31.64 -2.17 -0.37
N PRO A 165 -32.37 -1.62 0.63
CA PRO A 165 -32.90 -0.26 0.58
C PRO A 165 -31.84 0.81 0.33
N PHE A 166 -30.64 0.62 0.88
CA PHE A 166 -29.52 1.55 0.68
C PHE A 166 -29.16 1.67 -0.80
N PHE A 167 -28.96 0.55 -1.50
CA PHE A 167 -28.62 0.57 -2.92
C PHE A 167 -29.79 1.07 -3.78
N GLN A 168 -31.04 0.79 -3.39
CA GLN A 168 -32.20 1.35 -4.06
C GLN A 168 -32.22 2.88 -3.99
N GLN A 169 -32.02 3.44 -2.79
CA GLN A 169 -31.93 4.89 -2.57
C GLN A 169 -30.75 5.49 -3.33
N LEU A 170 -29.57 4.88 -3.21
CA LEU A 170 -28.35 5.31 -3.91
C LEU A 170 -28.54 5.41 -5.43
N TYR A 171 -29.27 4.48 -6.05
CA TYR A 171 -29.53 4.51 -7.49
C TYR A 171 -30.73 5.38 -7.90
N ALA A 172 -31.58 5.78 -6.95
CA ALA A 172 -32.74 6.62 -7.19
C ALA A 172 -32.46 8.11 -6.97
N GLU A 173 -31.56 8.44 -6.05
CA GLU A 173 -31.17 9.82 -5.72
C GLU A 173 -30.20 10.41 -6.75
N SER A 174 -30.13 11.75 -6.82
CA SER A 174 -29.20 12.43 -7.72
C SER A 174 -27.76 12.13 -7.31
N THR A 175 -26.87 11.94 -8.26
CA THR A 175 -25.45 11.63 -8.01
C THR A 175 -24.63 12.86 -7.58
N GLU A 176 -25.26 14.01 -7.35
CA GLU A 176 -24.57 15.27 -7.04
C GLU A 176 -23.80 15.17 -5.72
N TRP A 177 -24.41 14.59 -4.69
CA TRP A 177 -23.77 14.39 -3.38
C TRP A 177 -22.58 13.42 -3.45
N LEU A 178 -22.58 12.45 -4.38
CA LEU A 178 -21.43 11.56 -4.58
C LEU A 178 -20.19 12.36 -4.99
N SER A 179 -20.37 13.46 -5.73
CA SER A 179 -19.25 14.30 -6.12
C SER A 179 -18.59 14.97 -4.91
N GLU A 180 -19.32 15.21 -3.82
CA GLU A 180 -18.84 15.82 -2.58
C GLU A 180 -18.14 14.81 -1.64
N LEU A 181 -18.27 13.51 -1.94
CA LEU A 181 -17.55 12.48 -1.21
C LEU A 181 -16.13 12.36 -1.72
N GLU A 182 -15.22 13.06 -1.05
CA GLU A 182 -13.79 12.85 -1.19
C GLU A 182 -13.21 12.39 0.15
N ALA A 183 -12.37 11.35 0.08
CA ALA A 183 -11.58 10.87 1.19
C ALA A 183 -10.09 10.97 0.86
N ARG A 184 -9.30 11.46 1.80
CA ARG A 184 -7.83 11.54 1.69
C ARG A 184 -7.16 10.99 2.93
N GLU A 185 -5.93 10.52 2.77
CA GLU A 185 -5.15 10.07 3.91
C GLU A 185 -4.54 11.24 4.68
N HIS A 186 -4.37 11.07 5.99
CA HIS A 186 -3.58 11.95 6.83
C HIS A 186 -2.62 11.09 7.64
N THR A 187 -1.44 10.88 7.07
CA THR A 187 -0.40 10.03 7.62
C THR A 187 0.94 10.77 7.56
N ALA A 188 1.92 10.30 8.33
CA ALA A 188 3.28 10.84 8.27
C ALA A 188 3.98 10.57 6.91
N GLN A 189 3.31 9.84 6.00
CA GLN A 189 3.82 9.50 4.67
C GLN A 189 3.41 10.53 3.62
N VAL A 190 2.52 11.46 3.94
CA VAL A 190 2.20 12.60 3.08
C VAL A 190 3.32 13.61 3.22
N VAL A 191 4.24 13.62 2.24
CA VAL A 191 5.49 14.41 2.27
C VAL A 191 5.47 15.62 1.34
N ALA A 192 4.37 15.81 0.60
CA ALA A 192 4.19 16.97 -0.26
C ALA A 192 3.96 18.23 0.59
N ALA A 193 4.85 19.21 0.43
CA ALA A 193 4.90 20.42 1.23
C ALA A 193 3.53 21.12 1.37
N GLY A 194 3.05 21.26 2.61
CA GLY A 194 1.81 21.97 2.92
C GLY A 194 0.53 21.17 2.64
N GLU A 195 0.64 19.93 2.15
CA GLU A 195 -0.51 19.11 1.77
C GLU A 195 -1.29 18.61 3.00
N ARG A 196 -0.62 18.35 4.12
CA ARG A 196 -1.30 17.95 5.37
C ARG A 196 -2.13 19.09 5.95
N GLU A 197 -1.56 20.29 6.02
CA GLU A 197 -2.24 21.51 6.45
C GLU A 197 -3.40 21.85 5.50
N ARG A 198 -3.18 21.67 4.19
CA ARG A 198 -4.25 21.83 3.19
C ARG A 198 -5.39 20.84 3.44
N ARG A 199 -5.10 19.57 3.70
CA ARG A 199 -6.12 18.55 4.01
C ARG A 199 -6.87 18.86 5.30
N GLU A 200 -6.18 19.31 6.34
CA GLU A 200 -6.79 19.75 7.59
C GLU A 200 -7.74 20.93 7.37
N LYS A 201 -7.34 21.95 6.60
CA LYS A 201 -8.21 23.07 6.22
C LYS A 201 -9.43 22.60 5.42
N ARG A 202 -9.23 21.74 4.41
CA ARG A 202 -10.32 21.18 3.59
C ARG A 202 -11.30 20.36 4.42
N PHE A 203 -10.84 19.74 5.49
CA PHE A 203 -11.67 19.00 6.44
C PHE A 203 -12.42 19.94 7.39
N ARG A 204 -11.76 21.00 7.89
CA ARG A 204 -12.34 22.13 8.66
C ARG A 204 -13.06 23.14 7.75
N TRP A 205 -13.90 22.63 6.84
CA TRP A 205 -14.48 23.42 5.75
C TRP A 205 -15.30 24.63 6.20
N GLU A 206 -15.99 24.50 7.34
CA GLU A 206 -16.90 25.51 7.86
C GLU A 206 -16.17 26.75 8.41
N GLU A 207 -14.92 26.60 8.84
CA GLU A 207 -14.08 27.69 9.38
C GLU A 207 -13.47 28.58 8.28
N LEU A 208 -13.48 28.12 7.02
CA LEU A 208 -12.83 28.80 5.91
C LEU A 208 -13.73 29.87 5.26
N SER A 209 -13.13 31.01 4.92
CA SER A 209 -13.75 32.03 4.05
C SER A 209 -13.89 31.54 2.60
N GLU A 210 -14.75 32.19 1.80
CA GLU A 210 -14.92 31.84 0.38
C GLU A 210 -13.60 31.88 -0.42
N LYS A 211 -12.73 32.85 -0.11
CA LYS A 211 -11.42 32.98 -0.74
C LYS A 211 -10.52 31.79 -0.40
N GLU A 212 -10.47 31.40 0.87
CA GLU A 212 -9.67 30.25 1.30
C GLU A 212 -10.20 28.94 0.70
N ARG A 213 -11.53 28.79 0.61
CA ARG A 213 -12.17 27.63 -0.06
C ARG A 213 -11.75 27.53 -1.52
N ALA A 214 -11.67 28.65 -2.24
CA ALA A 214 -11.18 28.68 -3.61
C ALA A 214 -9.70 28.26 -3.73
N GLU A 215 -8.87 28.60 -2.74
CA GLU A 215 -7.44 28.25 -2.70
C GLU A 215 -7.20 26.78 -2.33
N VAL A 216 -7.86 26.27 -1.29
CA VAL A 216 -7.60 24.91 -0.79
C VAL A 216 -8.27 23.83 -1.65
N GLY A 217 -9.31 24.17 -2.41
CA GLY A 217 -10.03 23.23 -3.27
C GLY A 217 -11.31 22.71 -2.61
N ARG A 218 -11.69 21.46 -2.86
CA ARG A 218 -12.99 20.91 -2.42
C ARG A 218 -12.98 20.45 -0.96
N ARG A 219 -14.15 20.47 -0.31
CA ARG A 219 -14.37 19.90 1.04
C ARG A 219 -13.89 18.45 1.11
N LEU A 220 -13.23 18.08 2.21
CA LEU A 220 -12.94 16.69 2.56
C LEU A 220 -13.94 16.24 3.62
N SER A 221 -14.88 15.38 3.22
CA SER A 221 -15.92 14.86 4.12
C SER A 221 -15.41 13.70 4.98
N TYR A 222 -14.30 13.05 4.58
CA TYR A 222 -13.74 11.90 5.29
C TYR A 222 -12.21 11.95 5.27
N LEU A 223 -11.58 11.78 6.44
CA LEU A 223 -10.13 11.76 6.57
C LEU A 223 -9.68 10.39 7.09
N VAL A 224 -8.75 9.74 6.38
CA VAL A 224 -8.22 8.42 6.74
C VAL A 224 -6.89 8.59 7.46
N CYS A 225 -6.89 8.41 8.77
CA CYS A 225 -5.79 8.86 9.61
C CYS A 225 -5.04 7.68 10.22
N SER A 226 -3.73 7.85 10.38
CA SER A 226 -2.90 6.95 11.19
C SER A 226 -2.89 7.40 12.66
N PRO A 227 -2.09 6.78 13.57
CA PRO A 227 -1.89 7.29 14.93
C PRO A 227 -1.38 8.74 15.01
N THR A 228 -1.00 9.35 13.89
CA THR A 228 -0.71 10.79 13.76
C THR A 228 -1.79 11.68 14.36
N MET A 229 -3.05 11.24 14.38
CA MET A 229 -4.16 11.98 15.00
C MET A 229 -4.53 11.53 16.41
N GLU A 230 -3.80 10.56 16.99
CA GLU A 230 -3.94 10.24 18.42
C GLU A 230 -3.33 11.36 19.29
N LEU A 231 -2.17 11.87 18.90
CA LEU A 231 -1.52 12.99 19.56
C LEU A 231 -2.18 14.30 19.17
N GLY A 232 -2.75 15.02 20.15
CA GLY A 232 -2.78 16.49 20.30
C GLY A 232 -3.27 17.43 19.18
N VAL A 233 -3.28 17.03 17.91
CA VAL A 233 -3.74 17.87 16.81
C VAL A 233 -5.22 18.12 17.03
N ASP A 234 -5.58 19.39 17.08
CA ASP A 234 -6.97 19.82 17.07
C ASP A 234 -7.42 19.79 15.62
N ILE A 235 -8.50 19.10 15.28
CA ILE A 235 -8.94 18.88 13.88
C ILE A 235 -10.43 19.19 13.72
N ALA A 236 -10.98 19.93 14.69
CA ALA A 236 -12.41 20.17 14.92
C ALA A 236 -13.15 19.00 15.60
N ASP A 237 -14.37 19.30 16.04
CA ASP A 237 -15.26 18.36 16.72
C ASP A 237 -15.85 17.39 15.69
N LEU A 238 -15.59 16.09 15.87
CA LEU A 238 -16.00 15.08 14.90
C LEU A 238 -17.40 14.53 15.23
N ASP A 239 -18.25 14.41 14.21
CA ASP A 239 -19.53 13.71 14.34
C ASP A 239 -19.34 12.18 14.37
N LEU A 240 -18.34 11.68 13.63
CA LEU A 240 -18.07 10.26 13.45
C LEU A 240 -16.58 9.93 13.52
N VAL A 241 -16.23 8.98 14.37
CA VAL A 241 -14.92 8.30 14.34
C VAL A 241 -15.13 6.85 13.92
N HIS A 242 -14.59 6.49 12.74
CA HIS A 242 -14.58 5.13 12.24
C HIS A 242 -13.22 4.47 12.47
N LEU A 243 -13.18 3.53 13.41
CA LEU A 243 -12.04 2.69 13.71
C LEU A 243 -12.10 1.42 12.83
N ARG A 244 -11.25 1.36 11.79
CA ARG A 244 -11.20 0.22 10.86
C ARG A 244 -10.89 -1.13 11.53
N ASN A 245 -10.09 -1.11 12.59
CA ASN A 245 -9.76 -2.28 13.41
C ASN A 245 -9.91 -1.88 14.89
N VAL A 246 -10.00 -2.87 15.77
CA VAL A 246 -9.96 -2.60 17.20
C VAL A 246 -8.58 -2.00 17.57
N PRO A 247 -8.51 -0.86 18.26
CA PRO A 247 -7.24 -0.29 18.72
C PRO A 247 -6.42 -1.29 19.57
N PRO A 248 -5.09 -1.17 19.61
CA PRO A 248 -4.24 -2.12 20.34
C PRO A 248 -4.53 -2.15 21.85
N THR A 249 -4.83 -0.99 22.45
CA THR A 249 -5.11 -0.87 23.89
C THR A 249 -6.31 0.03 24.16
N PRO A 250 -6.94 -0.09 25.35
CA PRO A 250 -8.00 0.81 25.81
C PRO A 250 -7.59 2.30 25.80
N ALA A 251 -6.31 2.59 26.05
CA ALA A 251 -5.79 3.95 25.98
C ALA A 251 -5.89 4.54 24.57
N ASN A 252 -5.49 3.76 23.55
CA ASN A 252 -5.63 4.18 22.15
C ASN A 252 -7.11 4.34 21.77
N TYR A 253 -7.98 3.44 22.26
CA TYR A 253 -9.41 3.55 22.02
C TYR A 253 -9.97 4.86 22.58
N ALA A 254 -9.74 5.14 23.87
CA ALA A 254 -10.23 6.35 24.53
C ALA A 254 -9.72 7.65 23.86
N GLN A 255 -8.43 7.68 23.47
CA GLN A 255 -7.86 8.83 22.77
C GLN A 255 -8.49 9.09 21.39
N ARG A 256 -8.75 8.01 20.62
CA ARG A 256 -9.35 8.12 19.29
C ARG A 256 -10.85 8.39 19.37
N SER A 257 -11.56 7.71 20.26
CA SER A 257 -13.01 7.87 20.45
C SER A 257 -13.37 9.24 21.03
N GLY A 258 -12.54 9.78 21.93
CA GLY A 258 -12.71 11.11 22.52
C GLY A 258 -12.50 12.29 21.57
N ARG A 259 -12.27 12.02 20.27
CA ARG A 259 -12.30 13.02 19.20
C ARG A 259 -13.73 13.28 18.69
N ALA A 260 -14.62 12.30 18.84
CA ALA A 260 -16.02 12.48 18.50
C ALA A 260 -16.82 13.03 19.70
N GLY A 261 -17.84 13.85 19.41
CA GLY A 261 -18.82 14.28 20.41
C GLY A 261 -18.28 15.23 21.49
N ARG A 262 -17.49 16.22 21.07
CA ARG A 262 -17.00 17.30 21.94
C ARG A 262 -18.05 18.40 22.10
N GLN A 263 -17.85 19.27 23.10
CA GLN A 263 -18.74 20.41 23.40
C GLN A 263 -20.22 20.05 23.63
N GLY A 264 -20.50 18.82 24.04
CA GLY A 264 -21.87 18.34 24.30
C GLY A 264 -22.64 17.88 23.06
N GLN A 265 -22.03 17.89 21.88
CA GLN A 265 -22.62 17.30 20.67
C GLN A 265 -22.57 15.76 20.73
N PRO A 266 -23.60 15.06 20.23
CA PRO A 266 -23.55 13.60 20.13
C PRO A 266 -22.52 13.16 19.09
N GLY A 267 -21.56 12.33 19.49
CA GLY A 267 -20.58 11.71 18.60
C GLY A 267 -20.84 10.23 18.41
N MET A 268 -20.71 9.73 17.18
CA MET A 268 -20.76 8.30 16.88
C MET A 268 -19.36 7.71 16.76
N VAL A 269 -19.10 6.61 17.46
CA VAL A 269 -17.85 5.86 17.35
C VAL A 269 -18.17 4.47 16.83
N PHE A 270 -17.69 4.17 15.63
CA PHE A 270 -17.90 2.87 14.99
C PHE A 270 -16.58 2.11 14.93
N THR A 271 -16.53 0.91 15.52
CA THR A 271 -15.35 0.04 15.46
C THR A 271 -15.65 -1.20 14.65
N TYR A 272 -14.99 -1.33 13.51
CA TYR A 272 -15.05 -2.53 12.69
C TYR A 272 -14.11 -3.59 13.25
N CYS A 273 -14.62 -4.82 13.40
CA CYS A 273 -13.87 -5.97 13.93
C CYS A 273 -13.70 -7.00 12.81
N GLY A 274 -12.48 -7.17 12.31
CA GLY A 274 -12.20 -8.12 11.22
C GLY A 274 -12.45 -9.57 11.63
N SER A 275 -13.07 -10.36 10.76
CA SER A 275 -13.39 -11.78 11.02
C SER A 275 -12.15 -12.66 11.19
N ARG A 276 -11.04 -12.32 10.50
CA ARG A 276 -9.77 -13.07 10.51
C ARG A 276 -8.71 -12.53 11.46
N ASN A 277 -9.03 -11.52 12.26
CA ASN A 277 -8.09 -10.92 13.21
C ASN A 277 -8.42 -11.38 14.64
N ASN A 278 -7.52 -12.16 15.26
CA ASN A 278 -7.73 -12.70 16.60
C ASN A 278 -7.94 -11.60 17.66
N HIS A 279 -7.21 -10.48 17.57
CA HIS A 279 -7.36 -9.34 18.46
C HIS A 279 -8.75 -8.74 18.34
N ASP A 280 -9.21 -8.49 17.11
CA ASP A 280 -10.53 -7.92 16.86
C ASP A 280 -11.64 -8.88 17.33
N GLN A 281 -11.52 -10.18 17.05
CA GLN A 281 -12.49 -11.19 17.48
C GLN A 281 -12.56 -11.33 19.00
N TYR A 282 -11.42 -11.21 19.69
CA TYR A 282 -11.39 -11.21 21.15
C TYR A 282 -12.17 -10.02 21.71
N PHE A 283 -11.86 -8.79 21.27
CA PHE A 283 -12.53 -7.59 21.76
C PHE A 283 -13.95 -7.41 21.25
N PHE A 284 -14.32 -8.01 20.13
CA PHE A 284 -15.72 -8.09 19.69
C PHE A 284 -16.57 -8.86 20.70
N ARG A 285 -16.03 -9.96 21.26
CA ARG A 285 -16.68 -10.74 22.33
C ARG A 285 -16.58 -10.10 23.72
N HIS A 286 -15.52 -9.32 23.96
CA HIS A 286 -15.19 -8.69 25.24
C HIS A 286 -15.13 -7.15 25.14
N ARG A 287 -16.17 -6.56 24.55
CA ARG A 287 -16.21 -5.11 24.21
C ARG A 287 -16.00 -4.20 25.41
N GLU A 288 -16.48 -4.60 26.58
CA GLU A 288 -16.31 -3.89 27.84
C GLU A 288 -14.83 -3.70 28.24
N GLN A 289 -13.96 -4.65 27.89
CA GLN A 289 -12.53 -4.55 28.20
C GLN A 289 -11.82 -3.49 27.34
N MET A 290 -12.37 -3.14 26.18
CA MET A 290 -11.81 -2.09 25.32
C MET A 290 -12.40 -0.72 25.69
N VAL A 291 -13.72 -0.65 25.89
CA VAL A 291 -14.43 0.62 26.15
C VAL A 291 -14.25 1.10 27.59
N ALA A 292 -14.30 0.19 28.57
CA ALA A 292 -14.15 0.47 30.00
C ALA A 292 -12.83 -0.10 30.57
N GLY A 293 -11.89 -0.49 29.71
CA GLY A 293 -10.60 -1.03 30.11
C GLY A 293 -9.73 0.00 30.84
N SER A 294 -8.87 -0.47 31.74
CA SER A 294 -7.95 0.40 32.47
C SER A 294 -6.80 0.88 31.58
N VAL A 295 -6.57 2.20 31.60
CA VAL A 295 -5.41 2.83 30.97
C VAL A 295 -4.21 2.58 31.89
N ARG A 296 -3.27 1.73 31.45
CA ARG A 296 -2.03 1.48 32.18
C ARG A 296 -1.04 2.63 31.94
N PRO A 297 -0.34 3.12 32.96
CA PRO A 297 0.71 4.10 32.76
C PRO A 297 1.83 3.50 31.88
N PRO A 298 2.39 4.29 30.93
CA PRO A 298 3.51 3.82 30.13
C PRO A 298 4.71 3.53 31.01
N ARG A 299 5.44 2.45 30.71
CA ARG A 299 6.72 2.13 31.35
C ARG A 299 7.85 2.67 30.49
N PHE A 300 8.78 3.38 31.10
CA PHE A 300 9.99 3.85 30.44
C PHE A 300 11.16 2.96 30.84
N ASP A 301 11.86 2.42 29.86
CA ASP A 301 13.14 1.73 30.09
C ASP A 301 14.28 2.74 29.90
N LEU A 302 14.65 3.40 30.99
CA LEU A 302 15.77 4.35 31.00
C LEU A 302 17.13 3.65 30.95
N ALA A 303 17.17 2.32 31.12
CA ALA A 303 18.36 1.50 31.00
C ALA A 303 18.47 0.83 29.61
N ASN A 304 17.82 1.39 28.60
CA ASN A 304 18.01 0.99 27.22
C ASN A 304 19.32 1.57 26.67
N GLU A 305 20.27 0.69 26.33
CA GLU A 305 21.60 1.09 25.85
C GLU A 305 21.53 1.96 24.58
N ALA A 306 20.70 1.58 23.60
CA ALA A 306 20.61 2.30 22.33
C ALA A 306 20.04 3.71 22.51
N LEU A 307 19.06 3.87 23.40
CA LEU A 307 18.50 5.18 23.76
C LEU A 307 19.59 6.08 24.38
N LEU A 308 20.29 5.57 25.39
CA LEU A 308 21.34 6.34 26.06
C LEU A 308 22.47 6.71 25.10
N ARG A 309 22.90 5.78 24.24
CA ARG A 309 23.91 6.03 23.20
C ARG A 309 23.51 7.17 22.26
N ALA A 310 22.28 7.17 21.75
CA ALA A 310 21.79 8.23 20.87
C ALA A 310 21.76 9.60 21.57
N HIS A 311 21.37 9.65 22.84
CA HIS A 311 21.42 10.89 23.63
C HIS A 311 22.85 11.37 23.89
N ILE A 312 23.82 10.47 24.11
CA ILE A 312 25.23 10.81 24.23
C ILE A 312 25.77 11.39 22.92
N HIS A 313 25.43 10.78 21.78
CA HIS A 313 25.76 11.33 20.46
C HIS A 313 25.18 12.73 20.25
N ALA A 314 23.96 13.00 20.73
CA ALA A 314 23.38 14.34 20.65
C ALA A 314 24.16 15.37 21.50
N VAL A 315 24.61 15.00 22.71
CA VAL A 315 25.47 15.86 23.54
C VAL A 315 26.82 16.09 22.88
N TRP A 316 27.41 15.05 22.30
CA TRP A 316 28.64 15.15 21.52
C TRP A 316 28.48 16.08 20.30
N LEU A 317 27.43 15.92 19.51
CA LEU A 317 27.17 16.73 18.33
C LEU A 317 26.94 18.21 18.69
N ALA A 318 26.26 18.47 19.82
CA ALA A 318 26.10 19.82 20.35
C ALA A 318 27.44 20.47 20.75
N GLU A 319 28.43 19.67 21.17
CA GLU A 319 29.78 20.15 21.43
C GLU A 319 30.56 20.39 20.12
N VAL A 320 30.41 19.51 19.12
CA VAL A 320 31.04 19.65 17.80
C VAL A 320 30.61 20.95 17.09
N ARG A 321 29.31 21.31 17.17
CA ARG A 321 28.70 22.49 16.53
C ARG A 321 28.83 22.52 15.00
N LEU A 322 28.75 21.35 14.37
CA LEU A 322 28.79 21.21 12.91
C LEU A 322 27.52 21.80 12.27
N PRO A 323 27.59 22.81 11.38
CA PRO A 323 26.44 23.29 10.65
C PRO A 323 26.09 22.31 9.51
N MET A 324 25.02 21.54 9.68
CA MET A 324 24.55 20.56 8.67
C MET A 324 23.51 21.13 7.68
N HIS A 325 23.18 22.44 7.77
CA HIS A 325 22.26 23.12 6.86
C HIS A 325 20.98 22.31 6.54
N ASP A 326 20.59 22.25 5.27
CA ASP A 326 19.32 21.66 4.81
C ASP A 326 19.48 20.31 4.12
N SER A 327 20.69 20.02 3.63
CA SER A 327 20.98 18.87 2.79
C SER A 327 22.19 18.13 3.33
N ILE A 328 22.15 16.80 3.18
CA ILE A 328 23.25 15.91 3.55
C ILE A 328 24.52 16.22 2.75
N GLU A 329 24.40 16.84 1.56
CA GLU A 329 25.54 17.29 0.75
C GLU A 329 26.45 18.31 1.46
N SER A 330 25.93 19.01 2.47
CA SER A 330 26.71 19.93 3.29
C SER A 330 27.66 19.22 4.27
N VAL A 331 27.43 17.92 4.48
CA VAL A 331 28.21 17.06 5.38
C VAL A 331 28.99 16.00 4.58
N VAL A 332 28.41 15.48 3.50
CA VAL A 332 28.99 14.45 2.63
C VAL A 332 29.35 15.06 1.28
N ASP A 333 30.59 14.88 0.84
CA ASP A 333 31.09 15.41 -0.42
C ASP A 333 30.63 14.58 -1.62
N THR A 334 29.63 15.09 -2.33
CA THR A 334 29.07 14.48 -3.55
C THR A 334 29.95 14.64 -4.78
N THR A 335 30.94 15.54 -4.75
CA THR A 335 31.86 15.78 -5.88
C THR A 335 32.89 14.66 -6.01
N GLN A 336 33.22 14.01 -4.89
CA GLN A 336 34.12 12.86 -4.81
C GLN A 336 33.34 11.55 -4.97
N TYR A 337 32.79 11.33 -6.16
CA TYR A 337 32.11 10.08 -6.52
C TYR A 337 33.11 9.03 -7.06
N PRO A 338 33.05 7.74 -6.63
CA PRO A 338 31.98 7.09 -5.85
C PRO A 338 32.21 7.04 -4.33
N ASP A 339 33.31 7.55 -3.82
CA ASP A 339 33.73 7.36 -2.42
C ASP A 339 32.82 8.09 -1.43
N LEU A 340 32.34 9.28 -1.77
CA LEU A 340 31.43 10.11 -0.97
C LEU A 340 31.91 10.31 0.49
N PRO A 341 33.15 10.81 0.70
CA PRO A 341 33.68 11.05 2.04
C PRO A 341 32.92 12.20 2.73
N LEU A 342 33.13 12.37 4.03
CA LEU A 342 32.72 13.62 4.69
C LEU A 342 33.45 14.81 4.05
N GLN A 343 32.76 15.94 3.99
CA GLN A 343 33.37 17.23 3.64
C GLN A 343 34.55 17.50 4.57
N GLU A 344 35.62 18.09 4.05
CA GLU A 344 36.88 18.25 4.80
C GLU A 344 36.67 19.04 6.10
N ASN A 345 35.85 20.09 6.06
CA ASN A 345 35.46 20.87 7.24
C ASN A 345 34.72 20.00 8.27
N ALA A 346 33.80 19.13 7.83
CA ALA A 346 33.05 18.24 8.71
C ALA A 346 33.98 17.19 9.33
N ALA A 347 34.82 16.54 8.52
CA ALA A 347 35.78 15.53 8.96
C ALA A 347 36.78 16.05 10.01
N GLN A 348 37.20 17.32 9.89
CA GLN A 348 38.06 17.97 10.87
C GLN A 348 37.29 18.35 12.15
N GLN A 349 36.09 18.93 12.04
CA GLN A 349 35.33 19.43 13.19
C GLN A 349 34.84 18.33 14.13
N ILE A 350 34.46 17.16 13.61
CA ILE A 350 33.97 16.03 14.43
C ILE A 350 35.06 15.46 15.36
N ARG A 351 36.33 15.72 15.08
CA ARG A 351 37.45 15.26 15.90
C ARG A 351 37.69 16.22 17.06
N LEU A 352 37.04 15.95 18.20
CA LEU A 352 37.26 16.67 19.43
C LEU A 352 38.67 16.39 20.00
N ASP A 353 39.30 17.39 20.61
CA ASP A 353 40.53 17.24 21.38
C ASP A 353 40.27 16.57 22.75
N GLY A 354 41.33 16.22 23.49
CA GLY A 354 41.21 15.52 24.77
C GLY A 354 40.40 16.33 25.81
N ALA A 355 40.58 17.65 25.87
CA ALA A 355 39.90 18.50 26.85
C ALA A 355 38.38 18.57 26.58
N ARG A 356 37.97 18.78 25.32
CA ARG A 356 36.56 18.82 24.93
C ARG A 356 35.89 17.45 25.07
N ARG A 357 36.61 16.36 24.79
CA ARG A 357 36.10 15.00 25.06
C ARG A 357 35.78 14.79 26.53
N GLU A 358 36.69 15.16 27.44
CA GLU A 358 36.44 15.08 28.88
C GLU A 358 35.28 15.98 29.33
N GLN A 359 35.12 17.15 28.71
CA GLN A 359 33.98 18.03 28.97
C GLN A 359 32.65 17.37 28.59
N VAL A 360 32.57 16.71 27.44
CA VAL A 360 31.38 15.94 27.01
C VAL A 360 31.09 14.81 27.98
N VAL A 361 32.09 13.99 28.30
CA VAL A 361 31.96 12.88 29.25
C VAL A 361 31.46 13.38 30.61
N GLY A 362 32.09 14.43 31.16
CA GLY A 362 31.68 15.04 32.42
C GLY A 362 30.26 15.60 32.38
N ARG A 363 29.83 16.18 31.24
CA ARG A 363 28.45 16.65 31.06
C ARG A 363 27.46 15.49 31.05
N VAL A 364 27.74 14.42 30.32
CA VAL A 364 26.90 13.22 30.27
C VAL A 364 26.76 12.60 31.65
N LEU A 365 27.86 12.39 32.37
CA LEU A 365 27.83 11.79 33.71
C LEU A 365 27.03 12.63 34.71
N ARG A 366 27.08 13.96 34.62
CA ARG A 366 26.22 14.86 35.41
C ARG A 366 24.75 14.70 35.06
N MET A 367 24.41 14.60 33.78
CA MET A 367 23.02 14.40 33.33
C MET A 367 22.45 13.06 33.83
N LEU A 368 23.26 12.01 33.88
CA LEU A 368 22.86 10.67 34.33
C LEU A 368 22.94 10.47 35.85
N GLN A 369 23.31 11.50 36.62
CA GLN A 369 23.53 11.38 38.06
C GLN A 369 22.27 10.97 38.83
N ALA A 370 21.10 11.49 38.44
CA ALA A 370 19.82 11.18 39.06
C ALA A 370 19.42 9.70 38.89
N ASP A 371 19.79 9.10 37.75
CA ASP A 371 19.42 7.73 37.38
C ASP A 371 20.53 6.71 37.69
N ARG A 372 21.61 7.14 38.36
CA ARG A 372 22.81 6.31 38.59
C ARG A 372 22.50 4.97 39.26
N GLY A 373 21.57 4.94 40.21
CA GLY A 373 21.18 3.70 40.90
C GLY A 373 20.55 2.67 39.95
N LEU A 374 19.70 3.13 39.01
CA LEU A 374 19.09 2.29 38.00
C LEU A 374 20.15 1.80 37.00
N LEU A 375 20.99 2.71 36.51
CA LEU A 375 22.02 2.40 35.51
C LEU A 375 23.12 1.47 36.06
N GLN A 376 23.40 1.51 37.36
CA GLN A 376 24.33 0.57 38.00
C GLN A 376 23.77 -0.85 38.13
N SER A 377 22.45 -1.05 38.00
CA SER A 377 21.86 -2.40 38.03
C SER A 377 22.03 -3.16 36.73
N VAL A 378 22.39 -2.48 35.62
CA VAL A 378 22.61 -3.13 34.32
C VAL A 378 24.10 -3.39 34.07
N PRO A 379 24.48 -4.56 33.55
CA PRO A 379 25.89 -4.99 33.49
C PRO A 379 26.73 -4.26 32.43
N TRP A 380 26.09 -3.65 31.44
CA TRP A 380 26.77 -3.01 30.31
C TRP A 380 27.17 -1.55 30.60
N PHE A 381 26.53 -0.88 31.56
CA PHE A 381 26.75 0.53 31.82
C PHE A 381 27.94 0.77 32.74
N SER A 382 28.85 1.65 32.34
CA SER A 382 29.97 2.11 33.15
C SER A 382 30.45 3.48 32.66
N GLU A 383 31.25 4.18 33.48
CA GLU A 383 31.91 5.41 33.02
C GLU A 383 32.83 5.12 31.82
N ARG A 384 33.47 3.95 31.79
CA ARG A 384 34.27 3.50 30.64
C ARG A 384 33.42 3.35 29.39
N TRP A 385 32.20 2.85 29.51
CA TRP A 385 31.26 2.76 28.39
C TRP A 385 30.92 4.15 27.85
N VAL A 386 30.60 5.13 28.71
CA VAL A 386 30.34 6.52 28.28
C VAL A 386 31.53 7.10 27.50
N ARG A 387 32.75 6.90 28.02
CA ARG A 387 33.99 7.33 27.37
C ARG A 387 34.15 6.69 25.98
N LEU A 388 33.91 5.38 25.88
CA LEU A 388 33.96 4.64 24.62
C LEU A 388 32.94 5.16 23.61
N VAL A 389 31.71 5.46 24.03
CA VAL A 389 30.68 6.03 23.14
C VAL A 389 31.12 7.37 22.58
N VAL A 390 31.65 8.27 23.42
CA VAL A 390 32.15 9.59 23.00
C VAL A 390 33.36 9.47 22.08
N GLU A 391 34.24 8.51 22.33
CA GLU A 391 35.42 8.23 21.50
C GLU A 391 35.06 7.71 20.11
N GLN A 392 34.06 6.81 20.03
CA GLN A 392 33.59 6.22 18.78
C GLN A 392 32.61 7.11 17.99
N ALA A 393 32.07 8.16 18.62
CA ALA A 393 31.07 9.04 18.01
C ALA A 393 31.45 9.60 16.62
N PRO A 394 32.70 10.02 16.33
CA PRO A 394 33.07 10.48 14.99
C PRO A 394 32.93 9.40 13.90
N GLU A 395 33.30 8.16 14.21
CA GLU A 395 33.23 7.02 13.27
C GLU A 395 31.79 6.54 13.07
N GLU A 396 30.99 6.53 14.15
CA GLU A 396 29.55 6.23 14.09
C GLU A 396 28.77 7.32 13.36
N PHE A 397 29.17 8.60 13.51
CA PHE A 397 28.58 9.72 12.77
C PHE A 397 28.80 9.57 11.26
N ASP A 398 30.03 9.23 10.86
CA ASP A 398 30.34 8.99 9.45
C ASP A 398 29.53 7.81 8.88
N ARG A 399 29.50 6.68 9.60
CA ARG A 399 28.75 5.48 9.19
C ARG A 399 27.24 5.68 9.15
N ALA A 400 26.69 6.63 9.91
CA ALA A 400 25.26 6.94 9.84
C ALA A 400 24.82 7.36 8.42
N PHE A 401 25.73 7.89 7.59
CA PHE A 401 25.45 8.28 6.20
C PHE A 401 25.60 7.14 5.18
N ASP A 402 26.01 5.93 5.57
CA ASP A 402 26.29 4.84 4.62
C ASP A 402 25.07 4.47 3.76
N ARG A 403 23.88 4.41 4.35
CA ARG A 403 22.65 4.12 3.59
C ARG A 403 22.29 5.23 2.61
N TRP A 404 22.49 6.48 2.99
CA TRP A 404 22.32 7.60 2.08
C TRP A 404 23.33 7.52 0.94
N ARG A 405 24.61 7.20 1.22
CA ARG A 405 25.63 6.99 0.18
C ARG A 405 25.24 5.90 -0.79
N GLU A 406 24.68 4.80 -0.30
CA GLU A 406 24.20 3.71 -1.16
C GLU A 406 23.04 4.12 -2.05
N LEU A 407 22.04 4.83 -1.50
CA LEU A 407 20.93 5.38 -2.25
C LEU A 407 21.42 6.37 -3.32
N TYR A 408 22.35 7.25 -2.96
CA TYR A 408 22.95 8.22 -3.85
C TYR A 408 23.73 7.55 -4.99
N ARG A 409 24.54 6.53 -4.67
CA ARG A 409 25.27 5.75 -5.68
C ARG A 409 24.32 4.99 -6.61
N SER A 410 23.27 4.37 -6.06
CA SER A 410 22.27 3.65 -6.84
C SER A 410 21.52 4.57 -7.80
N ALA A 411 21.05 5.73 -7.33
CA ALA A 411 20.36 6.72 -8.15
C ALA A 411 21.30 7.35 -9.20
N THR A 412 22.56 7.62 -8.84
CA THR A 412 23.58 8.11 -9.79
C THR A 412 23.87 7.09 -10.88
N ALA A 413 24.11 5.83 -10.52
CA ALA A 413 24.31 4.75 -11.47
C ALA A 413 23.08 4.57 -12.39
N GLN A 414 21.86 4.59 -11.84
CA GLN A 414 20.62 4.53 -12.61
C GLN A 414 20.52 5.68 -13.62
N ARG A 415 20.87 6.91 -13.23
CA ARG A 415 20.88 8.08 -14.10
C ARG A 415 21.88 7.93 -15.24
N ASP A 416 23.09 7.49 -14.92
CA ASP A 416 24.19 7.39 -15.88
C ASP A 416 23.93 6.23 -16.87
N GLU A 417 23.40 5.11 -16.40
CA GLU A 417 22.93 4.00 -17.25
C GLU A 417 21.79 4.44 -18.18
N ALA A 418 20.82 5.19 -17.67
CA ALA A 418 19.72 5.72 -18.47
C ALA A 418 20.22 6.71 -19.54
N TYR A 419 21.20 7.55 -19.20
CA TYR A 419 21.84 8.46 -20.14
C TYR A 419 22.59 7.72 -21.27
N GLU A 420 23.34 6.68 -20.92
CA GLU A 420 24.01 5.83 -21.91
C GLU A 420 23.01 5.05 -22.77
N ALA A 421 21.91 4.56 -22.19
CA ALA A 421 20.82 3.94 -22.93
C ALA A 421 20.17 4.91 -23.93
N LEU A 422 19.97 6.17 -23.53
CA LEU A 422 19.42 7.21 -24.40
C LEU A 422 20.32 7.48 -25.62
N LYS A 423 21.65 7.53 -25.44
CA LYS A 423 22.61 7.65 -26.56
C LYS A 423 22.56 6.45 -27.52
N ARG A 424 22.31 5.25 -26.98
CA ARG A 424 22.24 3.99 -27.75
C ARG A 424 20.87 3.74 -28.37
N ALA A 425 19.83 4.43 -27.93
CA ALA A 425 18.47 4.23 -28.41
C ALA A 425 18.36 4.46 -29.93
N ARG A 426 17.62 3.57 -30.61
CA ARG A 426 17.37 3.64 -32.06
C ARG A 426 15.88 3.64 -32.41
N SER A 427 15.01 3.48 -31.43
CA SER A 427 13.56 3.62 -31.57
C SER A 427 13.02 4.68 -30.62
N ARG A 428 11.85 5.23 -30.97
CA ARG A 428 11.12 6.18 -30.11
C ARG A 428 10.78 5.57 -28.76
N GLU A 429 10.38 4.31 -28.73
CA GLU A 429 10.09 3.56 -27.49
C GLU A 429 11.32 3.46 -26.58
N GLN A 430 12.50 3.13 -27.13
CA GLN A 430 13.74 3.09 -26.36
C GLN A 430 14.15 4.46 -25.82
N GLN A 431 13.92 5.53 -26.60
CA GLN A 431 14.17 6.90 -26.16
C GLN A 431 13.25 7.28 -24.99
N GLU A 432 11.94 7.05 -25.15
CA GLU A 432 10.94 7.35 -24.11
C GLU A 432 11.21 6.56 -22.81
N GLU A 433 11.61 5.28 -22.92
CA GLU A 433 11.97 4.45 -21.76
C GLU A 433 13.24 4.94 -21.06
N ALA A 434 14.28 5.30 -21.82
CA ALA A 434 15.53 5.82 -21.26
C ALA A 434 15.33 7.19 -20.60
N GLU A 435 14.60 8.09 -21.24
CA GLU A 435 14.24 9.39 -20.66
C GLU A 435 13.42 9.23 -19.37
N SER A 436 12.46 8.31 -19.35
CA SER A 436 11.66 8.04 -18.15
C SER A 436 12.55 7.58 -17.00
N ARG A 437 13.48 6.65 -17.25
CA ARG A 437 14.45 6.16 -16.26
C ARG A 437 15.36 7.28 -15.76
N GLN A 438 15.82 8.16 -16.66
CA GLN A 438 16.66 9.29 -16.31
C GLN A 438 15.90 10.29 -15.41
N ARG A 439 14.67 10.68 -15.81
CA ARG A 439 13.81 11.57 -15.01
C ARG A 439 13.57 10.99 -13.61
N GLU A 440 13.33 9.68 -13.53
CA GLU A 440 13.15 8.99 -12.25
C GLU A 440 14.40 9.04 -11.36
N ALA A 441 15.56 8.75 -11.91
CA ALA A 441 16.83 8.80 -11.17
C ALA A 441 17.15 10.22 -10.69
N THR A 442 16.93 11.24 -11.52
CA THR A 442 17.08 12.65 -11.13
C THR A 442 16.15 13.02 -9.97
N ARG A 443 14.91 12.51 -9.95
CA ARG A 443 13.99 12.74 -8.83
C ARG A 443 14.48 12.10 -7.53
N GLN A 444 14.97 10.86 -7.59
CA GLN A 444 15.56 10.22 -6.41
C GLN A 444 16.72 11.06 -5.86
N LEU A 445 17.61 11.56 -6.74
CA LEU A 445 18.70 12.45 -6.34
C LEU A 445 18.20 13.76 -5.71
N ASN A 446 17.19 14.40 -6.31
CA ASN A 446 16.63 15.63 -5.76
C ASN A 446 16.05 15.42 -4.35
N LEU A 447 15.38 14.30 -4.09
CA LEU A 447 14.88 13.98 -2.75
C LEU A 447 16.03 13.75 -1.75
N LEU A 448 17.07 13.01 -2.16
CA LEU A 448 18.26 12.75 -1.34
C LEU A 448 19.03 14.03 -1.00
N LEU A 449 18.97 15.04 -1.86
CA LEU A 449 19.62 16.34 -1.74
C LEU A 449 18.69 17.45 -1.22
N GLN A 450 17.46 17.12 -0.82
CA GLN A 450 16.47 18.07 -0.32
C GLN A 450 16.10 19.19 -1.34
N ILE A 451 16.24 18.94 -2.64
CA ILE A 451 15.94 19.90 -3.70
C ILE A 451 14.44 19.89 -3.99
N GLY A 452 13.76 21.00 -3.70
CA GLY A 452 12.32 21.16 -3.98
C GLY A 452 11.38 20.47 -2.98
N VAL A 453 11.87 20.14 -1.78
CA VAL A 453 11.10 19.44 -0.74
C VAL A 453 11.11 20.26 0.56
N ALA A 454 9.99 20.32 1.27
CA ALA A 454 9.93 20.99 2.58
C ALA A 454 10.79 20.26 3.63
N ARG A 455 11.54 21.03 4.43
CA ARG A 455 12.44 20.51 5.48
C ARG A 455 11.71 19.66 6.52
N GLU A 456 10.48 20.04 6.87
CA GLU A 456 9.69 19.41 7.92
C GLU A 456 9.11 18.05 7.50
N GLU A 457 9.10 17.75 6.21
CA GLU A 457 8.40 16.59 5.65
C GLU A 457 9.35 15.54 5.09
N SER A 458 10.57 15.92 4.71
CA SER A 458 11.57 15.01 4.17
C SER A 458 12.31 14.23 5.25
N ASP A 459 12.39 12.92 5.06
CA ASP A 459 13.25 12.03 5.87
C ASP A 459 14.75 12.25 5.62
N PHE A 460 15.14 13.03 4.61
CA PHE A 460 16.54 13.30 4.25
C PHE A 460 17.08 14.62 4.81
N TYR A 461 16.26 15.39 5.54
CA TYR A 461 16.78 16.51 6.33
C TYR A 461 17.82 16.00 7.36
N PRO A 462 19.06 16.51 7.44
CA PRO A 462 20.18 15.86 8.13
C PRO A 462 19.90 15.41 9.57
N TYR A 463 19.28 16.24 10.41
CA TYR A 463 18.97 15.88 11.79
C TYR A 463 17.90 14.78 11.89
N ARG A 464 16.88 14.84 11.02
CA ARG A 464 15.83 13.82 10.96
C ARG A 464 16.37 12.51 10.39
N TYR A 465 17.23 12.59 9.38
CA TYR A 465 17.93 11.44 8.82
C TYR A 465 18.77 10.74 9.89
N LEU A 466 19.64 11.48 10.61
CA LEU A 466 20.45 10.92 11.70
C LEU A 466 19.61 10.31 12.82
N ALA A 467 18.45 10.89 13.12
CA ALA A 467 17.50 10.29 14.07
C ALA A 467 16.90 8.98 13.54
N SER A 468 16.53 8.94 12.25
CA SER A 468 15.99 7.73 11.60
C SER A 468 17.01 6.60 11.50
N GLU A 469 18.29 6.94 11.34
CA GLU A 469 19.41 5.99 11.31
C GLU A 469 19.90 5.61 12.72
N GLY A 470 19.29 6.16 13.77
CA GLY A 470 19.59 5.81 15.17
C GLY A 470 20.81 6.48 15.77
N PHE A 471 21.45 7.41 15.05
CA PHE A 471 22.56 8.19 15.58
C PHE A 471 22.08 9.25 16.57
N LEU A 472 20.95 9.92 16.27
CA LEU A 472 20.30 10.89 17.15
C LEU A 472 19.01 10.33 17.76
N PRO A 473 18.53 10.86 18.90
CA PRO A 473 17.22 10.51 19.43
C PRO A 473 16.12 10.99 18.46
N GLY A 474 15.19 10.10 18.13
CA GLY A 474 14.03 10.38 17.28
C GLY A 474 12.71 9.98 17.95
N TYR A 475 11.60 10.51 17.44
CA TYR A 475 10.25 10.13 17.89
C TYR A 475 9.93 8.65 17.62
N ASN A 476 10.47 8.10 16.54
CA ASN A 476 10.49 6.67 16.29
C ASN A 476 11.81 6.12 16.86
N PHE A 477 11.72 5.23 17.83
CA PHE A 477 12.88 4.51 18.35
C PHE A 477 13.70 3.92 17.19
N PRO A 478 15.05 3.87 17.27
CA PRO A 478 15.91 3.48 16.16
C PRO A 478 15.49 2.14 15.58
N ALA A 479 14.89 2.18 14.40
CA ALA A 479 14.52 0.99 13.66
C ALA A 479 15.02 1.12 12.23
N LEU A 480 16.30 1.47 12.06
CA LEU A 480 17.10 1.36 10.84
C LEU A 480 16.26 1.07 9.59
N PRO A 481 15.57 2.09 9.03
CA PRO A 481 14.41 1.84 8.20
C PRO A 481 14.80 1.17 6.89
N VAL A 482 13.90 0.33 6.38
CA VAL A 482 13.89 -0.04 4.98
C VAL A 482 13.00 0.96 4.26
N ARG A 483 13.39 1.38 3.06
CA ARG A 483 12.64 2.34 2.25
C ARG A 483 12.11 1.67 0.98
N ALA A 484 10.90 2.05 0.57
CA ALA A 484 10.29 1.64 -0.69
C ALA A 484 10.13 2.84 -1.62
N TRP A 485 10.68 2.76 -2.83
CA TRP A 485 10.49 3.77 -3.87
C TRP A 485 9.13 3.61 -4.56
N VAL A 486 8.35 4.69 -4.59
CA VAL A 486 7.01 4.75 -5.18
C VAL A 486 6.95 5.85 -6.25
N PRO A 487 6.88 5.49 -7.55
CA PRO A 487 6.85 6.46 -8.65
C PRO A 487 5.42 6.98 -8.90
N ARG A 488 5.10 8.23 -8.51
CA ARG A 488 3.76 8.83 -8.59
C ARG A 488 3.71 9.95 -9.64
N GLY A 489 3.27 9.63 -10.86
CA GLY A 489 3.12 10.63 -11.92
C GLY A 489 4.44 11.31 -12.27
N GLU A 490 4.48 12.64 -12.21
CA GLU A 490 5.72 13.41 -12.37
C GLU A 490 6.59 13.43 -11.10
N GLU A 491 6.04 13.01 -9.95
CA GLU A 491 6.68 12.98 -8.63
C GLU A 491 7.07 11.55 -8.22
N GLY A 492 7.79 11.41 -7.10
CA GLY A 492 8.11 10.12 -6.50
C GLY A 492 8.46 10.27 -5.03
N GLU A 493 8.21 9.24 -4.24
CA GLU A 493 8.36 9.31 -2.79
C GLU A 493 9.03 8.04 -2.24
N PHE A 494 9.81 8.20 -1.16
CA PHE A 494 10.34 7.09 -0.39
C PHE A 494 9.43 6.81 0.81
N ILE A 495 8.84 5.62 0.84
CA ILE A 495 8.07 5.15 1.99
C ILE A 495 9.00 4.43 2.96
N SER A 496 9.20 4.99 4.14
CA SER A 496 10.02 4.42 5.21
C SER A 496 9.22 3.46 6.11
N ARG A 497 9.81 2.31 6.46
CA ARG A 497 9.26 1.35 7.44
C ARG A 497 10.35 0.81 8.39
N PRO A 498 10.04 0.68 9.69
CA PRO A 498 10.85 -0.12 10.62
C PRO A 498 11.09 -1.53 10.08
N ARG A 499 12.30 -2.09 10.27
CA ARG A 499 12.70 -3.41 9.73
C ARG A 499 11.70 -4.52 10.01
N PHE A 500 11.22 -4.62 11.25
CA PHE A 500 10.29 -5.68 11.65
C PHE A 500 8.94 -5.61 10.91
N LEU A 501 8.50 -4.42 10.50
CA LEU A 501 7.34 -4.24 9.63
C LEU A 501 7.70 -4.45 8.16
N ALA A 502 8.85 -3.90 7.74
CA ALA A 502 9.32 -3.96 6.36
C ALA A 502 9.52 -5.40 5.88
N VAL A 503 10.07 -6.30 6.69
CA VAL A 503 10.26 -7.72 6.32
C VAL A 503 8.94 -8.35 5.86
N ARG A 504 7.82 -7.95 6.46
CA ARG A 504 6.49 -8.39 6.04
C ARG A 504 5.89 -7.53 4.93
N GLU A 505 5.92 -6.20 5.06
CA GLU A 505 5.22 -5.29 4.12
C GLU A 505 5.94 -5.15 2.78
N PHE A 506 7.28 -5.14 2.79
CA PHE A 506 8.13 -4.98 1.63
C PHE A 506 8.63 -6.32 1.05
N ALA A 507 8.07 -7.43 1.51
CA ALA A 507 8.33 -8.72 0.88
C ALA A 507 7.95 -8.67 -0.62
N PRO A 508 8.63 -9.42 -1.49
CA PRO A 508 8.32 -9.43 -2.93
C PRO A 508 6.83 -9.65 -3.20
N HIS A 509 6.27 -9.01 -4.22
CA HIS A 509 4.84 -9.14 -4.59
C HIS A 509 3.81 -8.77 -3.52
N ASN A 510 4.23 -8.27 -2.35
CA ASN A 510 3.28 -7.67 -1.41
C ASN A 510 2.85 -6.28 -1.91
N VAL A 511 1.70 -5.85 -1.40
CA VAL A 511 1.05 -4.62 -1.82
C VAL A 511 1.13 -3.59 -0.70
N LEU A 512 1.69 -2.44 -1.04
CA LEU A 512 1.67 -1.21 -0.26
C LEU A 512 0.48 -0.36 -0.67
N TYR A 513 -0.14 0.28 0.30
CA TYR A 513 -1.28 1.15 0.09
C TYR A 513 -0.83 2.58 0.40
N HIS A 514 -0.87 3.45 -0.60
CA HIS A 514 -0.38 4.83 -0.50
C HIS A 514 -1.11 5.70 -1.52
N GLU A 515 -1.61 6.85 -1.07
CA GLU A 515 -2.28 7.90 -1.82
C GLU A 515 -3.43 7.40 -2.70
N GLY A 516 -4.25 6.49 -2.17
CA GLY A 516 -5.42 5.93 -2.87
C GLY A 516 -5.10 4.83 -3.88
N ALA A 517 -3.84 4.44 -4.03
CA ALA A 517 -3.38 3.42 -4.96
C ALA A 517 -2.73 2.21 -4.26
N LYS A 518 -2.73 1.08 -4.97
CA LYS A 518 -2.02 -0.14 -4.63
C LYS A 518 -0.68 -0.18 -5.36
N TRP A 519 0.39 -0.44 -4.61
CA TRP A 519 1.76 -0.48 -5.10
C TRP A 519 2.34 -1.86 -4.82
N GLU A 520 2.60 -2.62 -5.88
CA GLU A 520 3.20 -3.94 -5.74
C GLU A 520 4.72 -3.81 -5.64
N VAL A 521 5.34 -4.48 -4.66
CA VAL A 521 6.79 -4.56 -4.54
C VAL A 521 7.33 -5.49 -5.63
N VAL A 522 8.05 -4.91 -6.60
CA VAL A 522 8.51 -5.63 -7.81
C VAL A 522 10.00 -6.01 -7.76
N GLY A 523 10.75 -5.53 -6.78
CA GLY A 523 12.13 -5.97 -6.59
C GLY A 523 12.91 -5.17 -5.57
N PHE A 524 14.09 -5.67 -5.28
CA PHE A 524 15.09 -4.98 -4.48
C PHE A 524 15.83 -3.93 -5.31
N GLN A 525 16.15 -2.80 -4.68
CA GLN A 525 17.13 -1.86 -5.21
C GLN A 525 18.52 -2.44 -4.93
N SER A 526 19.20 -2.88 -5.98
CA SER A 526 20.55 -3.42 -5.87
C SER A 526 21.53 -2.30 -5.47
N PRO A 527 22.40 -2.53 -4.47
CA PRO A 527 23.54 -1.65 -4.27
C PRO A 527 24.47 -1.74 -5.49
N PRO A 528 25.39 -0.77 -5.70
CA PRO A 528 26.29 -0.73 -6.86
C PRO A 528 27.09 -2.02 -7.09
N GLY A 529 27.44 -2.76 -6.04
CA GLY A 529 28.14 -4.04 -6.14
C GLY A 529 27.25 -5.28 -6.20
N GLY A 530 25.95 -5.12 -6.43
CA GLY A 530 24.98 -6.20 -6.55
C GLY A 530 24.47 -6.76 -5.21
N LEU A 531 23.43 -7.58 -5.28
CA LEU A 531 22.80 -8.16 -4.09
C LEU A 531 23.69 -9.16 -3.35
N GLU A 532 24.68 -9.75 -4.03
CA GLU A 532 25.61 -10.72 -3.44
C GLU A 532 26.40 -10.13 -2.27
N GLN A 533 26.74 -8.84 -2.33
CA GLN A 533 27.43 -8.14 -1.23
C GLN A 533 26.60 -8.04 0.05
N ARG A 534 25.28 -8.23 -0.04
CA ARG A 534 24.35 -8.22 1.11
C ARG A 534 24.09 -9.60 1.68
N VAL A 535 24.62 -10.64 1.06
CA VAL A 535 24.49 -12.00 1.53
C VAL A 535 25.48 -12.22 2.67
N ILE A 536 24.97 -12.30 3.89
CA ILE A 536 25.75 -12.63 5.07
C ILE A 536 25.56 -14.10 5.42
N ARG A 537 26.62 -14.75 5.93
CA ARG A 537 26.49 -16.07 6.52
C ARG A 537 26.29 -15.95 8.03
N ARG A 538 25.29 -16.66 8.53
CA ARG A 538 24.98 -16.75 9.96
C ARG A 538 24.66 -18.18 10.34
N ARG A 539 24.92 -18.52 11.60
CA ARG A 539 24.48 -19.78 12.20
C ARG A 539 23.24 -19.51 13.05
N VAL A 540 22.20 -20.31 12.85
CA VAL A 540 20.95 -20.30 13.63
C VAL A 540 21.03 -21.42 14.66
N CYS A 541 20.74 -21.11 15.92
CA CYS A 541 20.60 -22.09 16.97
C CYS A 541 19.16 -22.61 17.03
N PHE A 542 18.94 -23.90 16.82
CA PHE A 542 17.60 -24.50 16.93
C PHE A 542 17.15 -24.71 18.38
N THR A 543 18.07 -24.67 19.35
CA THR A 543 17.73 -24.78 20.78
C THR A 543 17.07 -23.51 21.33
N CYS A 544 17.52 -22.33 20.90
CA CYS A 544 17.02 -21.05 21.45
C CYS A 544 16.62 -20.00 20.40
N GLY A 545 16.77 -20.29 19.11
CA GLY A 545 16.41 -19.37 18.01
C GLY A 545 17.43 -18.26 17.73
N ALA A 546 18.56 -18.20 18.46
CA ALA A 546 19.53 -17.12 18.30
C ALA A 546 20.34 -17.21 16.99
N PHE A 547 20.63 -16.06 16.38
CA PHE A 547 21.56 -15.92 15.27
C PHE A 547 22.96 -15.57 15.79
N THR A 548 23.99 -16.21 15.25
CA THR A 548 25.38 -15.96 15.63
C THR A 548 26.33 -15.99 14.44
N LEU A 549 27.55 -15.51 14.66
CA LEU A 549 28.70 -15.67 13.78
C LEU A 549 28.98 -17.15 13.50
N VAL A 550 29.44 -17.47 12.29
CA VAL A 550 29.63 -18.86 11.84
C VAL A 550 30.78 -19.54 12.59
N GLU A 551 31.73 -18.74 13.07
CA GLU A 551 32.95 -19.13 13.78
C GLU A 551 32.67 -19.54 15.24
N ASN A 552 31.50 -19.22 15.79
CA ASN A 552 31.17 -19.56 17.17
C ASN A 552 30.81 -21.05 17.28
N ASP A 553 31.52 -21.77 18.15
CA ASP A 553 31.25 -23.17 18.48
C ASP A 553 30.20 -23.35 19.59
N LEU A 554 29.96 -22.29 20.37
CA LEU A 554 28.95 -22.22 21.42
C LEU A 554 27.93 -21.13 21.08
N CYS A 555 26.66 -21.36 21.39
CA CYS A 555 25.65 -20.33 21.28
C CYS A 555 25.94 -19.18 22.27
N PRO A 556 26.02 -17.91 21.84
CA PRO A 556 26.27 -16.80 22.75
C PRO A 556 25.10 -16.52 23.71
N VAL A 557 23.92 -17.09 23.46
CA VAL A 557 22.71 -16.88 24.26
C VAL A 557 22.47 -18.02 25.25
N CYS A 558 22.40 -19.27 24.76
CA CYS A 558 22.11 -20.43 25.62
C CYS A 558 23.34 -21.27 25.97
N SER A 559 24.53 -20.90 25.47
CA SER A 559 25.81 -21.59 25.69
C SER A 559 25.84 -23.06 25.25
N THR A 560 24.83 -23.53 24.51
CA THR A 560 24.82 -24.89 23.94
C THR A 560 25.91 -25.01 22.88
N ARG A 561 26.63 -26.13 22.90
CA ARG A 561 27.62 -26.47 21.87
C ARG A 561 26.91 -26.85 20.58
N PHE A 562 27.33 -26.23 19.48
CA PHE A 562 26.71 -26.50 18.19
C PHE A 562 27.12 -27.86 17.63
N ASP A 563 26.14 -28.55 17.07
CA ASP A 563 26.28 -29.78 16.29
C ASP A 563 25.41 -29.70 15.02
N GLY A 564 25.40 -30.78 14.24
CA GLY A 564 24.66 -30.85 12.97
C GLY A 564 23.13 -30.94 13.11
N GLU A 565 22.61 -31.20 14.31
CA GLU A 565 21.17 -31.34 14.56
C GLU A 565 20.57 -30.10 15.24
N ASN A 566 21.37 -29.38 16.02
CA ASN A 566 20.93 -28.24 16.83
C ASN A 566 21.26 -26.87 16.21
N SER A 567 21.87 -26.85 15.02
CA SER A 567 22.22 -25.61 14.34
C SER A 567 22.17 -25.69 12.82
N LEU A 568 21.94 -24.54 12.18
CA LEU A 568 21.96 -24.39 10.73
C LEU A 568 22.82 -23.20 10.33
N VAL A 569 23.85 -23.45 9.53
CA VAL A 569 24.58 -22.38 8.84
C VAL A 569 23.87 -22.06 7.54
N THR A 570 23.35 -20.84 7.44
CA THR A 570 22.58 -20.39 6.27
C THR A 570 23.09 -19.05 5.76
N SER A 571 22.78 -18.77 4.50
CA SER A 571 23.00 -17.49 3.85
C SER A 571 21.75 -16.64 3.99
N LEU A 572 21.89 -15.47 4.59
CA LEU A 572 20.82 -14.51 4.81
C LEU A 572 21.08 -13.30 3.93
N LEU A 573 20.04 -12.83 3.24
CA LEU A 573 20.08 -11.55 2.56
C LEU A 573 19.61 -10.46 3.53
N GLU A 574 20.48 -9.51 3.87
CA GLU A 574 20.02 -8.31 4.58
C GLU A 574 19.05 -7.55 3.66
N MET A 575 17.82 -7.34 4.12
CA MET A 575 16.76 -6.73 3.31
C MET A 575 17.15 -5.33 2.82
N PRO A 576 17.37 -5.15 1.50
CA PRO A 576 17.69 -3.84 0.95
C PRO A 576 16.40 -3.03 0.75
N ASN A 577 16.56 -1.77 0.33
CA ASN A 577 15.44 -0.95 -0.12
C ASN A 577 14.72 -1.61 -1.31
N VAL A 578 13.44 -1.31 -1.47
CA VAL A 578 12.61 -1.95 -2.49
C VAL A 578 12.08 -0.94 -3.49
N ARG A 579 11.76 -1.40 -4.69
CA ARG A 579 11.01 -0.63 -5.69
C ARG A 579 9.60 -1.16 -5.81
N ALA A 580 8.64 -0.25 -5.90
CA ALA A 580 7.24 -0.59 -6.10
C ALA A 580 6.74 -0.09 -7.46
N ARG A 581 5.72 -0.76 -7.99
CA ARG A 581 5.03 -0.38 -9.22
C ARG A 581 3.54 -0.21 -8.93
N ARG A 582 2.93 0.86 -9.46
CA ARG A 582 1.49 1.07 -9.36
C ARG A 582 0.76 -0.10 -10.03
N ARG A 583 -0.21 -0.68 -9.32
CA ARG A 583 -1.00 -1.80 -9.82
C ARG A 583 -2.40 -1.34 -10.22
N GLU A 584 -3.14 -0.81 -9.26
CA GLU A 584 -4.52 -0.33 -9.45
C GLU A 584 -4.93 0.60 -8.30
N ARG A 585 -6.01 1.35 -8.46
CA ARG A 585 -6.64 2.06 -7.34
C ARG A 585 -7.20 1.12 -6.29
N ILE A 586 -7.36 1.65 -5.08
CA ILE A 586 -8.08 0.94 -4.01
C ILE A 586 -9.56 0.91 -4.39
N THR A 587 -10.15 -0.29 -4.45
CA THR A 587 -11.57 -0.50 -4.77
C THR A 587 -12.30 -1.17 -3.61
N ALA A 588 -13.61 -0.99 -3.54
CA ALA A 588 -14.47 -1.64 -2.54
C ALA A 588 -14.54 -3.18 -2.68
N SER A 589 -13.99 -3.73 -3.76
CA SER A 589 -13.94 -5.18 -4.01
C SER A 589 -12.95 -5.92 -3.08
N GLU A 590 -12.02 -5.19 -2.46
CA GLU A 590 -11.10 -5.74 -1.45
C GLU A 590 -11.57 -5.37 -0.05
N GLU A 591 -12.35 -6.25 0.56
CA GLU A 591 -12.71 -6.14 1.98
C GLU A 591 -11.48 -6.38 2.90
N GLU A 592 -10.56 -7.24 2.46
CA GLU A 592 -9.31 -7.54 3.17
C GLU A 592 -8.09 -7.08 2.36
N ARG A 593 -7.10 -6.52 3.06
CA ARG A 593 -5.80 -6.18 2.45
C ARG A 593 -5.13 -7.47 2.00
N MET A 594 -4.76 -7.55 0.72
CA MET A 594 -3.99 -8.68 0.24
C MET A 594 -2.64 -8.71 0.94
N ARG A 595 -2.41 -9.76 1.73
CA ARG A 595 -1.10 -10.08 2.30
C ARG A 595 -0.75 -11.47 1.82
N ARG A 596 0.30 -11.61 1.00
CA ARG A 596 0.82 -12.96 0.74
C ARG A 596 1.45 -13.47 2.03
N GLY A 597 1.15 -14.71 2.38
CA GLY A 597 1.73 -15.35 3.54
C GLY A 597 3.20 -15.68 3.27
N TYR A 598 4.08 -15.04 4.03
CA TYR A 598 5.49 -15.45 4.15
C TYR A 598 5.65 -16.20 5.47
N HIS A 599 6.53 -17.20 5.51
CA HIS A 599 6.95 -17.79 6.78
C HIS A 599 7.76 -16.75 7.55
N LEU A 600 7.26 -16.33 8.70
CA LEU A 600 7.91 -15.35 9.57
C LEU A 600 8.30 -16.06 10.86
N GLU A 601 9.58 -16.08 11.16
CA GLU A 601 10.13 -16.42 12.48
C GLU A 601 10.67 -15.12 13.08
N THR A 602 10.18 -14.73 14.26
CA THR A 602 10.52 -13.47 14.94
C THR A 602 11.15 -13.71 16.28
#